data_AF-A0A931U7L3-F1
#
_entry.id   AF-A0A931U7L3-F1
#
_cell.length_a   1.000
_cell.length_b   1.000
_cell.length_c   1.000
_cell.angle_alpha   90.00
_cell.angle_beta   90.00
_cell.angle_gamma   90.00
#
_symmetry.space_group_name_H-M   'P 1'
#
loop_
_entity.id
_entity.type
_entity.pdbx_description
1 polymer ?
#
loop_
_entity_poly.entity_id
_entity_poly.type
_entity_poly.pdbx_seq_one_letter_code
_entity_poly.pdbx_strand_id
1 'polypeptide(L)'
;MANSCNGCGLCCRLFPINLSKEEYQSGKYQTMFEEFGLLGDFIEAKKCGANLLAQKKDGSCIYLEGNECRIHADRPKVCRDFFCTTKAKRFVGMVKIIKNNDKQKISSVLQIKG
;
A
#
# COMPACT_ATOMS: atom_id res chain seq x y z
N MET A 1 17.71 -14.22 -2.25
CA MET A 1 16.35 -14.59 -1.78
C MET A 1 15.29 -13.74 -2.45
N ALA A 2 14.42 -14.32 -3.26
CA ALA A 2 13.16 -13.67 -3.64
C ALA A 2 12.19 -13.80 -2.45
N ASN A 3 11.40 -12.77 -2.15
CA ASN A 3 10.44 -12.70 -1.02
C ASN A 3 10.98 -12.17 0.32
N SER A 4 11.85 -11.15 0.29
CA SER A 4 12.13 -10.34 1.48
C SER A 4 11.57 -8.93 1.31
N CYS A 5 10.92 -8.40 2.35
CA CYS A 5 10.53 -7.01 2.45
C CYS A 5 11.56 -6.30 3.33
N ASN A 6 12.15 -5.21 2.83
CA ASN A 6 13.16 -4.42 3.55
C ASN A 6 12.57 -3.18 4.23
N GLY A 7 11.24 -3.04 4.27
CA GLY A 7 10.59 -1.91 4.92
C GLY A 7 10.81 -0.55 4.23
N CYS A 8 11.17 -0.50 2.93
CA CYS A 8 11.46 0.77 2.23
C CYS A 8 10.29 1.75 2.04
N GLY A 9 9.06 1.35 2.40
CA GLY A 9 7.87 2.20 2.31
C GLY A 9 7.43 2.57 0.89
N LEU A 10 8.03 2.02 -0.18
CA LEU A 10 7.64 2.32 -1.56
C LEU A 10 6.20 1.88 -1.85
N CYS A 11 5.81 0.67 -1.44
CA CYS A 11 4.45 0.17 -1.65
C CYS A 11 3.39 1.06 -0.96
N CYS A 12 3.73 1.64 0.21
CA CYS A 12 2.86 2.55 0.95
C CYS A 12 2.56 3.86 0.22
N ARG A 13 3.30 4.21 -0.84
CA ARG A 13 3.11 5.43 -1.63
C ARG A 13 2.44 5.18 -2.98
N LEU A 14 2.39 3.94 -3.43
CA LEU A 14 2.06 3.62 -4.81
C LEU A 14 0.62 3.13 -4.99
N PHE A 15 0.02 2.49 -3.98
CA PHE A 15 -1.26 1.81 -4.14
C PHE A 15 -2.16 1.97 -2.92
N PRO A 16 -3.48 2.19 -3.12
CA PRO A 16 -4.46 2.03 -2.06
C PRO A 16 -4.48 0.58 -1.55
N ILE A 17 -4.61 0.42 -0.23
CA ILE A 17 -4.57 -0.90 0.43
C ILE A 17 -5.98 -1.31 0.79
N ASN A 18 -6.47 -2.37 0.15
CA ASN A 18 -7.77 -2.98 0.46
C ASN A 18 -7.65 -3.91 1.67
N LEU A 19 -8.47 -3.67 2.68
CA LEU A 19 -8.67 -4.62 3.77
C LEU A 19 -9.56 -5.78 3.33
N SER A 20 -9.32 -6.98 3.88
CA SER A 20 -10.30 -8.07 3.83
C SER A 20 -11.54 -7.72 4.66
N LYS A 21 -12.61 -8.52 4.53
CA LYS A 21 -13.81 -8.34 5.34
C LYS A 21 -13.48 -8.42 6.83
N GLU A 22 -12.70 -9.41 7.22
CA GLU A 22 -12.29 -9.66 8.59
C GLU A 22 -11.42 -8.51 9.13
N GLU A 23 -10.48 -8.01 8.30
CA GLU A 23 -9.63 -6.89 8.68
C GLU A 23 -10.42 -5.59 8.84
N TYR A 24 -11.36 -5.30 7.94
CA TYR A 24 -12.23 -4.13 8.03
C TYR A 24 -13.13 -4.18 9.28
N GLN A 25 -13.81 -5.31 9.48
CA GLN A 25 -14.75 -5.49 10.59
C GLN A 25 -14.04 -5.55 11.95
N SER A 26 -12.73 -5.83 11.99
CA SER A 26 -11.97 -5.82 13.24
C SER A 26 -11.79 -4.42 13.86
N GLY A 27 -11.95 -3.35 13.07
CA GLY A 27 -11.68 -1.98 13.52
C GLY A 27 -10.20 -1.70 13.86
N LYS A 28 -9.29 -2.63 13.58
CA LYS A 28 -7.86 -2.51 13.92
C LYS A 28 -7.16 -1.39 13.14
N TYR A 29 -7.64 -1.09 11.94
CA TYR A 29 -6.99 -0.16 11.02
C TYR A 29 -7.87 1.05 10.74
N GLN A 30 -7.23 2.21 10.61
CA GLN A 30 -7.86 3.44 10.18
C GLN A 30 -8.19 3.35 8.69
N THR A 31 -9.45 3.61 8.35
CA THR A 31 -9.94 3.48 6.97
C THR A 31 -10.34 4.81 6.35
N MET A 32 -10.46 4.83 5.02
CA MET A 32 -11.05 5.96 4.31
C MET A 32 -12.47 6.20 4.81
N PHE A 33 -12.83 7.47 4.98
CA PHE A 33 -14.18 7.92 5.37
C PHE A 33 -14.63 7.50 6.78
N GLU A 34 -13.70 7.03 7.63
CA GLU A 34 -14.02 6.67 9.01
C GLU A 34 -14.61 7.85 9.80
N GLU A 35 -14.26 9.09 9.44
CA GLU A 35 -14.84 10.31 10.01
C GLU A 35 -16.36 10.44 9.78
N PHE A 36 -16.90 9.74 8.79
CA PHE A 36 -18.34 9.68 8.49
C PHE A 36 -19.02 8.44 9.11
N GLY A 37 -18.27 7.65 9.88
CA GLY A 37 -18.72 6.41 10.50
C GLY A 37 -18.40 5.17 9.66
N LEU A 38 -18.27 4.03 10.34
CA LEU A 38 -18.05 2.74 9.69
C LEU A 38 -19.35 2.20 9.10
N LEU A 39 -19.27 1.65 7.89
CA LEU A 39 -20.39 0.97 7.25
C LEU A 39 -20.49 -0.46 7.79
N GLY A 40 -21.67 -0.85 8.27
CA GLY A 40 -21.90 -2.22 8.77
C GLY A 40 -21.85 -3.29 7.66
N ASP A 41 -22.22 -2.93 6.43
CA ASP A 41 -22.12 -3.81 5.27
C ASP A 41 -20.78 -3.63 4.53
N PHE A 42 -19.97 -4.68 4.56
CA PHE A 42 -18.68 -4.72 3.88
C PHE A 42 -18.79 -4.62 2.34
N ILE A 43 -19.88 -5.10 1.73
CA ILE A 43 -20.06 -5.01 0.29
C ILE A 43 -20.20 -3.55 -0.13
N GLU A 44 -21.00 -2.77 0.59
CA GLU A 44 -21.13 -1.33 0.36
C GLU A 44 -19.83 -0.59 0.68
N ALA A 45 -19.17 -0.92 1.80
CA ALA A 45 -17.86 -0.37 2.13
C ALA A 45 -16.82 -0.59 1.01
N LYS A 46 -16.84 -1.76 0.39
CA LYS A 46 -15.95 -2.08 -0.73
C LYS A 46 -16.31 -1.33 -2.01
N LYS A 47 -17.61 -1.13 -2.29
CA LYS A 47 -18.07 -0.40 -3.48
C LYS A 47 -17.66 1.08 -3.44
N CYS A 48 -17.77 1.72 -2.28
CA CYS A 48 -17.41 3.14 -2.13
C CYS A 48 -15.95 3.37 -1.73
N GLY A 49 -15.18 2.31 -1.45
CA GLY A 49 -13.77 2.40 -1.06
C GLY A 49 -13.54 2.71 0.43
N ALA A 50 -14.57 2.67 1.27
CA ALA A 50 -14.43 2.78 2.72
C ALA A 50 -13.64 1.62 3.34
N ASN A 51 -13.46 0.48 2.64
CA ASN A 51 -12.60 -0.61 3.11
C ASN A 51 -11.09 -0.39 2.85
N LEU A 52 -10.71 0.75 2.28
CA LEU A 52 -9.32 1.09 2.03
C LEU A 52 -8.68 1.65 3.29
N LEU A 53 -7.41 1.34 3.54
CA LEU A 53 -6.64 2.08 4.54
C LEU A 53 -6.66 3.58 4.23
N ALA A 54 -6.78 4.39 5.27
CA ALA A 54 -6.71 5.83 5.14
C ALA A 54 -5.39 6.29 4.51
N GLN A 55 -5.45 7.43 3.81
CA GLN A 55 -4.30 8.05 3.17
C GLN A 55 -4.06 9.43 3.76
N LYS A 56 -2.79 9.86 3.74
CA LYS A 56 -2.41 11.25 4.00
C LYS A 56 -2.81 12.13 2.83
N LYS A 57 -2.67 13.45 3.02
CA LYS A 57 -2.89 14.46 1.97
C LYS A 57 -2.04 14.24 0.71
N ASP A 58 -0.86 13.64 0.84
CA ASP A 58 0.04 13.32 -0.28
C ASP A 58 -0.30 11.99 -0.98
N GLY A 59 -1.38 11.32 -0.58
CA GLY A 59 -1.81 10.03 -1.12
C GLY A 59 -1.06 8.82 -0.56
N SER A 60 -0.04 9.02 0.29
CA SER A 60 0.63 7.91 0.96
C SER A 60 -0.24 7.31 2.07
N CYS A 61 -0.04 6.03 2.36
CA CYS A 61 -0.72 5.34 3.46
C CYS A 61 -0.54 6.09 4.79
N ILE A 62 -1.61 6.21 5.58
CA ILE A 62 -1.62 6.91 6.87
C ILE A 62 -0.56 6.37 7.86
N TYR A 63 -0.18 5.10 7.74
CA TYR A 63 0.79 4.43 8.59
C TYR A 63 2.26 4.60 8.16
N LEU A 64 2.52 5.26 7.04
CA LEU A 64 3.89 5.57 6.61
C LEU A 64 4.45 6.69 7.47
N GLU A 65 5.67 6.56 7.99
CA GLU A 65 6.40 7.63 8.67
C GLU A 65 7.83 7.68 8.12
N GLY A 66 8.19 8.79 7.47
CA GLY A 66 9.41 8.84 6.65
C GLY A 66 9.37 7.73 5.60
N ASN A 67 10.27 6.75 5.70
CA ASN A 67 10.32 5.55 4.85
C ASN A 67 9.81 4.28 5.54
N GLU A 68 9.38 4.36 6.79
CA GLU A 68 9.04 3.21 7.62
C GLU A 68 7.52 3.01 7.72
N CYS A 69 7.08 1.75 7.69
CA CYS A 69 5.70 1.41 7.98
C CYS A 69 5.54 1.16 9.48
N ARG A 70 4.85 2.05 10.19
CA ARG A 70 4.69 1.95 11.66
C ARG A 70 3.98 0.69 12.13
N ILE A 71 3.18 0.08 11.26
CA ILE A 71 2.48 -1.19 11.53
C ILE A 71 3.15 -2.35 10.80
N HIS A 72 4.45 -2.31 10.49
CA HIS A 72 5.08 -3.31 9.62
C HIS A 72 4.82 -4.75 10.10
N ALA A 73 4.98 -5.06 11.38
CA ALA A 73 4.71 -6.40 11.93
C ALA A 73 3.23 -6.81 11.77
N ASP A 74 2.32 -5.85 12.00
CA ASP A 74 0.88 -6.04 12.03
C ASP A 74 0.16 -5.75 10.71
N ARG A 75 0.90 -5.40 9.66
CA ARG A 75 0.37 -4.86 8.40
C ARG A 75 -0.69 -5.79 7.77
N PRO A 76 -1.70 -5.27 7.06
CA PRO A 76 -2.74 -6.10 6.45
C PRO A 76 -2.21 -7.23 5.57
N LYS A 77 -3.01 -8.28 5.38
CA LYS A 77 -2.63 -9.48 4.64
C LYS A 77 -2.12 -9.17 3.25
N VAL A 78 -2.76 -8.25 2.51
CA VAL A 78 -2.28 -7.86 1.17
C VAL A 78 -0.88 -7.25 1.21
N CYS A 79 -0.53 -6.50 2.25
CA CYS A 79 0.80 -5.93 2.47
C CYS A 79 1.82 -6.99 2.91
N ARG A 80 1.40 -8.03 3.65
CA ARG A 80 2.27 -9.17 4.00
C ARG A 80 2.58 -10.06 2.81
N ASP A 81 1.57 -10.30 1.97
CA ASP A 81 1.68 -11.18 0.82
C ASP A 81 2.43 -10.53 -0.37
N PHE A 82 2.57 -9.21 -0.38
CA PHE A 82 3.24 -8.47 -1.44
C PHE A 82 4.77 -8.41 -1.25
N PHE A 83 5.50 -8.74 -2.31
CA PHE A 83 6.94 -8.54 -2.40
C PHE A 83 7.26 -7.91 -3.76
N CYS A 84 8.18 -6.95 -3.82
CA CYS A 84 8.57 -6.29 -5.07
C CYS A 84 9.19 -7.26 -6.10
N THR A 85 9.62 -8.45 -5.66
CA THR A 85 10.15 -9.53 -6.50
C THR A 85 9.12 -10.59 -6.86
N THR A 86 7.86 -10.49 -6.40
CA THR A 86 6.86 -11.52 -6.62
C THR A 86 6.52 -11.70 -8.10
N LYS A 87 6.22 -12.94 -8.50
CA LYS A 87 5.69 -13.29 -9.82
C LYS A 87 4.18 -13.58 -9.79
N ALA A 88 3.52 -13.41 -8.65
CA ALA A 88 2.10 -13.69 -8.52
C ALA A 88 1.29 -12.77 -9.45
N LYS A 89 0.40 -13.36 -10.28
CA LYS A 89 -0.37 -12.64 -11.32
C LYS A 89 -1.09 -11.40 -10.76
N ARG A 90 -1.66 -11.50 -9.57
CA ARG A 90 -2.37 -10.40 -8.89
C ARG A 90 -1.53 -9.16 -8.58
N PHE A 91 -0.20 -9.27 -8.58
CA PHE A 91 0.73 -8.18 -8.25
C PHE A 91 1.59 -7.72 -9.43
N VAL A 92 1.42 -8.31 -10.62
CA VAL A 92 2.26 -8.01 -11.79
C VAL A 92 2.23 -6.51 -12.16
N GLY A 93 1.06 -5.87 -12.09
CA GLY A 93 0.94 -4.42 -12.33
C GLY A 93 1.75 -3.59 -11.34
N MET A 94 1.65 -3.92 -10.05
CA MET A 94 2.38 -3.22 -8.99
C MET A 94 3.90 -3.34 -9.14
N VAL A 95 4.38 -4.55 -9.45
CA VAL A 95 5.81 -4.81 -9.70
C VAL A 95 6.32 -4.02 -10.90
N LYS A 96 5.53 -3.92 -11.99
CA LYS A 96 5.90 -3.12 -13.17
C LYS A 96 6.07 -1.64 -12.82
N ILE A 97 5.15 -1.07 -12.03
CA ILE A 97 5.22 0.33 -11.61
C ILE A 97 6.48 0.62 -10.77
N ILE A 98 6.82 -0.25 -9.82
CA ILE A 98 8.05 -0.12 -9.03
C ILE A 98 9.28 -0.11 -9.94
N LYS A 99 9.40 -1.10 -10.83
CA LYS A 99 10.53 -1.21 -11.76
C LYS A 99 10.65 0.01 -12.70
N ASN A 100 9.53 0.57 -13.14
CA ASN A 100 9.53 1.76 -13.99
C ASN A 100 9.96 3.02 -13.21
N ASN A 101 9.50 3.18 -11.97
CA ASN A 101 9.94 4.27 -11.09
C ASN A 101 11.45 4.20 -10.82
N ASP A 102 12.00 3.00 -10.60
CA ASP A 102 13.44 2.81 -10.40
C ASP A 102 14.23 3.22 -11.65
N LYS A 103 13.76 2.86 -12.85
CA LYS A 103 14.39 3.27 -14.12
C LYS A 103 14.34 4.79 -14.33
N GLN A 104 13.22 5.44 -14.01
CA GLN A 104 13.09 6.90 -14.12
C GLN A 104 14.00 7.63 -13.13
N LYS A 105 14.16 7.12 -11.91
CA LYS A 105 15.13 7.63 -10.93
C LYS A 105 16.57 7.54 -11.43
N ILE A 106 16.95 6.42 -12.04
CA ILE A 106 18.30 6.25 -12.62
C ILE A 106 18.52 7.22 -13.78
N SER A 107 17.53 7.37 -14.67
CA SER A 107 17.61 8.27 -15.82
C SER A 107 17.74 9.74 -15.40
N SER A 108 16.97 10.20 -14.43
CA SER A 108 17.05 11.58 -13.91
C SER A 108 18.40 11.88 -13.24
N VAL A 109 19.00 10.91 -12.53
CA VAL A 109 20.33 11.07 -11.94
C VAL A 109 21.43 11.14 -13.01
N LEU A 110 21.31 10.35 -14.09
CA LEU A 110 22.26 10.38 -15.21
C LEU A 110 22.20 11.69 -16.01
N GLN A 111 21.03 12.32 -16.10
CA GLN A 111 20.84 13.61 -16.79
C GLN A 111 21.38 14.82 -16.01
N ILE A 112 21.68 14.68 -14.71
CA ILE A 112 22.25 15.75 -13.86
C ILE A 112 23.79 15.67 -13.82
N LYS A 113 24.38 14.58 -14.31
CA LYS A 113 25.84 14.38 -14.40
C LYS A 113 26.43 14.69 -15.79
N GLY A 114 25.66 15.35 -16.65
CA GLY A 114 26.07 15.81 -17.99
C GLY A 114 26.43 17.28 -17.99
#